data_AF-A0A7S2MUJ2-F1
#
_entry.id   AF-A0A7S2MUJ2-F1
#
_cell.length_a   1.000
_cell.length_b   1.000
_cell.length_c   1.000
_cell.angle_alpha   90.00
_cell.angle_beta   90.00
_cell.angle_gamma   90.00
#
_symmetry.space_group_name_H-M   'P 1'
#
loop_
_entity.id
_entity.type
_entity.pdbx_description
1 polymer ?
#
loop_
_entity_poly.entity_id
_entity_poly.type
_entity_poly.pdbx_seq_one_letter_code
_entity_poly.pdbx_strand_id
1 'polypeptide(L)'
;ERYPDAGSGLLYPSNLEDDIEEKIRSFRNIFPRARPSSRAAFLFSWSGEPLFKSEFERVLSETDELLGQTSASGPFFCGDTFTAADVAWAPFLERYRAQLPCLHDGLSPYDAKLYPHLTAWYDAMDTQIPAYACRVKGDSSSWRKVLMMAGFGNAGSTPTVVVDRMKEADAVERLPLSPEEEERQQALWDEYALTRPFLAATPGAEAAAIMTRNRDAIVADVLKRSSFTKRDIVPPNDEKELDEAMRWLACLLIGNGLGDTEGIQNIVGVGKLASFLDDRMCVPRDMGAMSAAAIKRLAFQLSS
;
A
#
# COMPACT_ATOMS: atom_id res chain seq x y z
N GLU A 1 -9.33 -18.52 21.98
CA GLU A 1 -10.12 -17.55 22.78
C GLU A 1 -9.32 -16.27 22.99
N ARG A 2 -9.36 -15.31 22.06
CA ARG A 2 -8.76 -13.98 22.31
C ARG A 2 -9.35 -12.96 21.35
N TYR A 3 -10.39 -12.27 21.78
CA TYR A 3 -10.53 -10.80 21.70
C TYR A 3 -11.67 -10.46 22.68
N PRO A 4 -11.39 -9.83 23.82
CA PRO A 4 -12.45 -9.27 24.64
C PRO A 4 -13.05 -8.08 23.89
N ASP A 5 -14.38 -8.09 23.75
CA ASP A 5 -15.22 -6.97 23.31
C ASP A 5 -14.87 -5.73 24.12
N ALA A 6 -13.94 -4.93 23.60
CA ALA A 6 -13.68 -3.59 24.10
C ALA A 6 -14.58 -2.62 23.31
N GLY A 7 -15.85 -2.56 23.72
CA GLY A 7 -16.73 -1.41 23.53
C GLY A 7 -17.16 -1.05 22.09
N SER A 8 -18.36 -1.50 21.71
CA SER A 8 -19.29 -0.81 20.77
C SER A 8 -18.89 -0.54 19.30
N GLY A 9 -17.77 -1.05 18.78
CA GLY A 9 -17.38 -0.88 17.37
C GLY A 9 -18.02 -1.89 16.42
N LEU A 10 -19.35 -2.00 16.38
CA LEU A 10 -20.00 -2.87 15.40
C LEU A 10 -19.81 -2.27 14.00
N LEU A 11 -19.27 -3.06 13.06
CA LEU A 11 -19.28 -2.69 11.64
C LEU A 11 -20.71 -2.57 11.07
N TYR A 12 -21.71 -3.03 11.83
CA TYR A 12 -23.15 -2.94 11.59
C TYR A 12 -23.87 -2.41 12.83
N PRO A 13 -23.80 -1.11 13.16
CA PRO A 13 -24.63 -0.51 14.19
C PRO A 13 -26.10 -0.63 13.76
N SER A 14 -26.99 -1.09 14.66
CA SER A 14 -28.38 -1.40 14.29
C SER A 14 -29.16 -0.19 13.76
N ASN A 15 -28.75 1.03 14.10
CA ASN A 15 -29.37 2.26 13.61
C ASN A 15 -28.87 2.69 12.22
N LEU A 16 -27.86 2.01 11.66
CA LEU A 16 -27.25 2.30 10.35
C LEU A 16 -27.31 1.10 9.40
N GLU A 17 -27.97 0.00 9.78
CA GLU A 17 -27.93 -1.26 9.02
C GLU A 17 -28.44 -1.08 7.58
N ASP A 18 -29.57 -0.41 7.39
CA ASP A 18 -30.14 -0.12 6.07
C ASP A 18 -29.21 0.76 5.22
N ASP A 19 -28.63 1.81 5.83
CA ASP A 19 -27.69 2.71 5.17
C ASP A 19 -26.44 1.95 4.73
N ILE A 20 -25.86 1.12 5.60
CA ILE A 20 -24.69 0.30 5.29
C ILE A 20 -24.97 -0.62 4.11
N GLU A 21 -26.11 -1.32 4.13
CA GLU A 21 -26.49 -2.20 3.03
C GLU A 21 -26.71 -1.44 1.73
N GLU A 22 -27.30 -0.24 1.78
CA GLU A 22 -27.48 0.62 0.63
C GLU A 22 -26.13 1.03 0.05
N LYS A 23 -25.19 1.52 0.86
CA LYS A 23 -23.85 1.94 0.41
C LYS A 23 -23.06 0.76 -0.18
N ILE A 24 -23.17 -0.43 0.42
CA ILE A 24 -22.56 -1.65 -0.14
C ILE A 24 -23.22 -2.03 -1.46
N ARG A 25 -24.54 -1.92 -1.60
CA ARG A 25 -25.25 -2.19 -2.86
C ARG A 25 -24.87 -1.20 -3.96
N SER A 26 -24.71 0.09 -3.62
CA SER A 26 -24.31 1.16 -4.54
C SER A 26 -22.97 0.88 -5.21
N PHE A 27 -22.05 0.16 -4.55
CA PHE A 27 -20.79 -0.29 -5.16
C PHE A 27 -21.01 -0.98 -6.51
N ARG A 28 -22.00 -1.89 -6.58
CA ARG A 28 -22.28 -2.68 -7.79
C ARG A 28 -22.85 -1.83 -8.94
N ASN A 29 -23.47 -0.70 -8.61
CA ASN A 29 -24.10 0.19 -9.58
C ASN A 29 -23.10 1.24 -10.09
N ILE A 30 -22.21 1.71 -9.20
CA ILE A 30 -21.26 2.77 -9.52
C ILE A 30 -20.05 2.21 -10.27
N PHE A 31 -19.45 1.11 -9.79
CA PHE A 31 -18.23 0.55 -10.39
C PHE A 31 -18.46 0.03 -11.81
N PRO A 32 -17.46 0.17 -12.70
CA PRO A 32 -17.65 -0.13 -14.11
C PRO A 32 -17.80 -1.63 -14.34
N ARG A 33 -18.50 -2.01 -15.41
CA ARG A 33 -18.49 -3.40 -15.88
C ARG A 33 -17.17 -3.67 -16.59
N ALA A 34 -16.26 -4.30 -15.86
CA ALA A 34 -14.94 -4.65 -16.36
C ALA A 34 -14.75 -6.16 -16.47
N ARG A 35 -13.66 -6.56 -17.11
CA ARG A 35 -13.20 -7.94 -17.07
C ARG A 35 -12.84 -8.32 -15.61
N PRO A 36 -13.29 -9.48 -15.11
CA PRO A 36 -12.84 -9.99 -13.83
C PRO A 36 -11.32 -10.18 -13.81
N SER A 37 -10.67 -9.56 -12.83
CA SER A 37 -9.22 -9.69 -12.61
C SER A 37 -8.95 -9.59 -11.12
N SER A 38 -8.34 -10.61 -10.52
CA SER A 38 -7.93 -10.55 -9.10
C SER A 38 -6.85 -9.48 -8.86
N ARG A 39 -6.13 -9.13 -9.92
CA ARG A 39 -4.96 -8.24 -9.91
C ARG A 39 -5.35 -6.80 -10.25
N ALA A 40 -6.10 -6.60 -11.32
CA ALA A 40 -6.49 -5.30 -11.83
C ALA A 40 -8.02 -5.23 -12.02
N ALA A 41 -8.75 -5.52 -10.95
CA ALA A 41 -10.21 -5.47 -10.95
C ALA A 41 -10.68 -4.08 -11.40
N PHE A 42 -11.71 -4.04 -12.25
CA PHE A 42 -12.36 -2.80 -12.68
C PHE A 42 -11.52 -1.85 -13.53
N LEU A 43 -10.33 -2.27 -13.99
CA LEU A 43 -9.44 -1.40 -14.78
C LEU A 43 -9.48 -1.64 -16.29
N PHE A 44 -9.72 -2.89 -16.70
CA PHE A 44 -9.55 -3.32 -18.09
C PHE A 44 -10.85 -3.86 -18.66
N SER A 45 -11.10 -3.54 -19.93
CA SER A 45 -12.15 -4.13 -20.73
C SER A 45 -11.84 -5.60 -21.07
N TRP A 46 -12.81 -6.29 -21.69
CA TRP A 46 -12.64 -7.66 -22.14
C TRP A 46 -11.63 -7.83 -23.28
N SER A 47 -11.32 -6.76 -24.04
CA SER A 47 -10.25 -6.77 -25.04
C SER A 47 -8.85 -6.69 -24.42
N GLY A 48 -8.77 -6.38 -23.12
CA GLY A 48 -7.51 -6.16 -22.41
C GLY A 48 -6.99 -4.73 -22.46
N GLU A 49 -7.71 -3.83 -23.11
CA GLU A 49 -7.41 -2.39 -23.07
C GLU A 49 -7.95 -1.76 -21.77
N PRO A 50 -7.26 -0.76 -21.19
CA PRO A 50 -7.80 0.04 -20.10
C PRO A 50 -9.18 0.60 -20.46
N LEU A 51 -10.06 0.73 -19.46
CA LEU A 51 -11.31 1.46 -19.67
C LEU A 51 -11.01 2.94 -19.98
N PHE A 52 -11.96 3.63 -20.60
CA PHE A 52 -11.79 5.05 -20.93
C PHE A 52 -11.71 5.90 -19.67
N LYS A 53 -10.90 6.98 -19.73
CA LYS A 53 -10.76 7.95 -18.64
C LYS A 53 -12.12 8.44 -18.12
N SER A 54 -13.06 8.74 -19.02
CA SER A 54 -14.40 9.21 -18.70
C SER A 54 -15.22 8.24 -17.84
N GLU A 55 -14.97 6.94 -17.97
CA GLU A 55 -15.64 5.93 -17.14
C GLU A 55 -15.15 6.00 -15.69
N PHE A 56 -13.85 6.20 -15.49
CA PHE A 56 -13.31 6.41 -14.15
C PHE A 56 -13.69 7.76 -13.57
N GLU A 57 -13.72 8.83 -14.38
CA GLU A 57 -14.22 10.14 -13.95
C GLU A 57 -15.66 10.02 -13.43
N ARG A 58 -16.54 9.32 -14.17
CA ARG A 58 -17.91 9.01 -13.72
C ARG A 58 -17.92 8.27 -12.38
N VAL A 59 -17.15 7.19 -12.25
CA VAL A 59 -17.08 6.39 -11.03
C VAL A 59 -16.61 7.22 -9.84
N LEU A 60 -15.57 8.03 -10.01
CA LEU A 60 -15.05 8.90 -8.96
C LEU A 60 -16.05 9.98 -8.57
N SER A 61 -16.71 10.62 -9.54
CA SER A 61 -17.77 11.60 -9.26
C SER A 61 -18.95 10.99 -8.51
N GLU A 62 -19.49 9.85 -8.96
CA GLU A 62 -20.61 9.19 -8.28
C GLU A 62 -20.23 8.69 -6.88
N THR A 63 -18.98 8.25 -6.69
CA THR A 63 -18.48 7.85 -5.35
C THR A 63 -18.35 9.07 -4.44
N ASP A 64 -17.81 10.18 -4.94
CA ASP A 64 -17.71 11.43 -4.19
C ASP A 64 -19.09 11.96 -3.79
N GLU A 65 -20.06 11.93 -4.72
CA GLU A 65 -21.45 12.27 -4.42
C GLU A 65 -22.06 11.35 -3.36
N LEU A 66 -21.79 10.04 -3.43
CA LEU A 66 -22.29 9.06 -2.46
C LEU A 66 -21.74 9.31 -1.04
N LEU A 67 -20.47 9.69 -0.92
CA LEU A 67 -19.85 10.14 0.35
C LEU A 67 -20.41 11.50 0.79
N GLY A 68 -20.66 12.39 -0.16
CA GLY A 68 -21.25 13.72 0.07
C GLY A 68 -22.65 13.67 0.70
N GLN A 69 -23.39 12.57 0.55
CA GLN A 69 -24.70 12.40 1.19
C GLN A 69 -24.65 12.41 2.73
N THR A 70 -23.50 12.03 3.31
CA THR A 70 -23.30 11.94 4.77
C THR A 70 -22.16 12.83 5.25
N SER A 71 -21.58 13.67 4.40
CA SER A 71 -20.37 14.45 4.72
C SER A 71 -20.56 15.47 5.84
N ALA A 72 -21.80 15.91 6.09
CA ALA A 72 -22.11 16.80 7.20
C ALA A 72 -21.91 16.16 8.57
N SER A 73 -21.99 14.82 8.68
CA SER A 73 -21.75 14.09 9.92
C SER A 73 -20.35 13.49 9.99
N GLY A 74 -19.68 13.20 8.87
CA GLY A 74 -18.28 12.78 8.88
C GLY A 74 -17.78 12.24 7.53
N PRO A 75 -16.53 11.79 7.48
CA PRO A 75 -15.84 11.45 6.22
C PRO A 75 -16.14 10.05 5.68
N PHE A 76 -16.81 9.18 6.44
CA PHE A 76 -17.10 7.80 6.06
C PHE A 76 -18.43 7.68 5.31
N PHE A 77 -18.65 6.52 4.67
CA PHE A 77 -19.89 6.26 3.90
C PHE A 77 -21.17 6.39 4.72
N CYS A 78 -21.09 6.23 6.05
CA CYS A 78 -22.19 6.36 6.99
C CYS A 78 -21.95 7.49 8.02
N GLY A 79 -21.22 8.55 7.63
CA GLY A 79 -20.99 9.73 8.46
C GLY A 79 -19.68 9.69 9.25
N ASP A 80 -19.74 9.88 10.56
CA ASP A 80 -18.57 9.84 11.47
C ASP A 80 -18.14 8.41 11.86
N THR A 81 -18.98 7.42 11.54
CA THR A 81 -18.77 6.04 11.97
C THR A 81 -18.16 5.22 10.84
N PHE A 82 -17.01 4.60 11.10
CA PHE A 82 -16.41 3.60 10.22
C PHE A 82 -17.23 2.30 10.26
N THR A 83 -17.68 1.81 9.10
CA THR A 83 -18.62 0.67 9.00
C THR A 83 -18.18 -0.38 7.99
N ALA A 84 -18.99 -1.44 7.85
CA ALA A 84 -18.81 -2.43 6.79
C ALA A 84 -18.89 -1.84 5.37
N ALA A 85 -19.54 -0.68 5.19
CA ALA A 85 -19.55 0.01 3.91
C ALA A 85 -18.12 0.43 3.52
N ASP A 86 -17.39 1.11 4.41
CA ASP A 86 -16.00 1.51 4.16
C ASP A 86 -15.11 0.29 3.87
N VAL A 87 -15.29 -0.79 4.62
CA VAL A 87 -14.57 -2.07 4.41
C VAL A 87 -14.83 -2.66 3.02
N ALA A 88 -16.07 -2.59 2.52
CA ALA A 88 -16.44 -3.14 1.21
C ALA A 88 -15.80 -2.34 0.06
N TRP A 89 -15.69 -1.02 0.21
CA TRP A 89 -15.17 -0.12 -0.83
C TRP A 89 -13.64 0.01 -0.81
N ALA A 90 -13.02 -0.07 0.37
CA ALA A 90 -11.60 0.23 0.56
C ALA A 90 -10.63 -0.52 -0.37
N PRO A 91 -10.77 -1.84 -0.61
CA PRO A 91 -9.84 -2.56 -1.48
C PRO A 91 -9.79 -2.05 -2.92
N PHE A 92 -10.86 -1.38 -3.38
CA PHE A 92 -10.96 -0.86 -4.74
C PHE A 92 -10.50 0.59 -4.82
N LEU A 93 -10.93 1.43 -3.88
CA LEU A 93 -10.50 2.83 -3.81
C LEU A 93 -8.99 2.93 -3.58
N GLU A 94 -8.43 2.12 -2.68
CA GLU A 94 -6.98 2.05 -2.45
C GLU A 94 -6.19 1.75 -3.74
N ARG A 95 -6.67 0.78 -4.53
CA ARG A 95 -6.08 0.44 -5.83
C ARG A 95 -6.20 1.58 -6.83
N TYR A 96 -7.38 2.20 -6.91
CA TYR A 96 -7.61 3.31 -7.82
C TYR A 96 -6.68 4.49 -7.51
N ARG A 97 -6.46 4.82 -6.23
CA ARG A 97 -5.52 5.86 -5.82
C ARG A 97 -4.10 5.61 -6.35
N ALA A 98 -3.66 4.35 -6.38
CA ALA A 98 -2.33 4.00 -6.86
C ALA A 98 -2.25 3.82 -8.39
N GLN A 99 -3.30 3.32 -9.03
CA GLN A 99 -3.25 2.82 -10.42
C GLN A 99 -3.81 3.82 -11.45
N LEU A 100 -4.87 4.57 -11.12
CA LEU A 100 -5.49 5.49 -12.08
C LEU A 100 -4.55 6.62 -12.55
N PRO A 101 -3.74 7.24 -11.68
CA PRO A 101 -2.76 8.24 -12.13
C PRO A 101 -1.74 7.68 -13.12
N CYS A 102 -1.43 6.39 -13.06
CA CYS A 102 -0.53 5.75 -14.03
C CYS A 102 -1.24 5.49 -15.36
N LEU A 103 -2.51 5.05 -15.32
CA LEU A 103 -3.28 4.71 -16.52
C LEU A 103 -3.73 5.95 -17.30
N HIS A 104 -4.13 7.02 -16.61
CA HIS A 104 -4.74 8.20 -17.22
C HIS A 104 -4.10 9.49 -16.71
N ASP A 105 -3.70 10.33 -17.67
CA ASP A 105 -3.09 11.62 -17.36
C ASP A 105 -4.06 12.52 -16.61
N GLY A 106 -3.58 13.14 -15.53
CA GLY A 106 -4.38 14.05 -14.71
C GLY A 106 -5.62 13.42 -14.07
N LEU A 107 -5.67 12.09 -13.91
CA LEU A 107 -6.75 11.41 -13.19
C LEU A 107 -6.26 10.98 -11.80
N SER A 108 -6.54 11.80 -10.79
CA SER A 108 -6.24 11.48 -9.40
C SER A 108 -7.54 11.35 -8.59
N PRO A 109 -7.80 10.20 -7.95
CA PRO A 109 -8.89 10.06 -6.96
C PRO A 109 -8.72 10.95 -5.72
N TYR A 110 -7.54 11.56 -5.55
CA TYR A 110 -7.18 12.41 -4.41
C TYR A 110 -7.11 13.89 -4.83
N ASP A 111 -7.76 14.26 -5.94
CA ASP A 111 -7.90 15.67 -6.32
C ASP A 111 -9.01 16.32 -5.49
N ALA A 112 -8.63 17.03 -4.42
CA ALA A 112 -9.57 17.70 -3.51
C ALA A 112 -10.47 18.75 -4.18
N LYS A 113 -10.13 19.24 -5.38
CA LYS A 113 -10.98 20.21 -6.10
C LYS A 113 -12.12 19.51 -6.84
N LEU A 114 -11.88 18.30 -7.31
CA LEU A 114 -12.85 17.51 -8.08
C LEU A 114 -13.62 16.53 -7.18
N TYR A 115 -12.94 15.93 -6.21
CA TYR A 115 -13.45 14.87 -5.35
C TYR A 115 -13.15 15.17 -3.86
N PRO A 116 -13.73 16.25 -3.30
CA PRO A 116 -13.45 16.68 -1.93
C PRO A 116 -13.85 15.64 -0.86
N HIS A 117 -14.98 14.96 -1.04
CA HIS A 117 -15.47 13.98 -0.07
C HIS A 117 -14.66 12.69 -0.13
N LEU A 118 -14.28 12.26 -1.35
CA LEU A 118 -13.41 11.12 -1.53
C LEU A 118 -12.00 11.38 -0.98
N THR A 119 -11.48 12.61 -1.13
CA THR A 119 -10.22 13.03 -0.51
C THR A 119 -10.32 12.95 1.02
N ALA A 120 -11.40 13.49 1.61
CA ALA A 120 -11.62 13.42 3.05
C ALA A 120 -11.74 11.97 3.56
N TRP A 121 -12.37 11.08 2.78
CA TRP A 121 -12.43 9.66 3.10
C TRP A 121 -11.04 9.01 3.10
N TYR A 122 -10.18 9.28 2.10
CA TYR A 122 -8.81 8.77 2.09
C TYR A 122 -8.01 9.27 3.30
N ASP A 123 -8.16 10.54 3.66
CA ASP A 123 -7.50 11.12 4.83
C ASP A 123 -7.97 10.46 6.12
N ALA A 124 -9.28 10.27 6.28
CA ALA A 124 -9.85 9.61 7.44
C ALA A 124 -9.39 8.15 7.56
N MET A 125 -9.38 7.40 6.45
CA MET A 125 -8.85 6.04 6.43
C MET A 125 -7.38 5.99 6.84
N ASP A 126 -6.56 6.91 6.31
CA ASP A 126 -5.12 6.94 6.55
C ASP A 126 -4.73 7.45 7.95
N THR A 127 -5.60 8.22 8.62
CA THR A 127 -5.26 8.91 9.88
C THR A 127 -6.12 8.55 11.07
N GLN A 128 -7.34 8.04 10.87
CA GLN A 128 -8.29 7.76 11.95
C GLN A 128 -8.53 6.26 12.15
N ILE A 129 -8.08 5.40 11.23
CA ILE A 129 -8.29 3.94 11.30
C ILE A 129 -6.93 3.23 11.41
N PRO A 130 -6.35 3.10 12.63
CA PRO A 130 -5.02 2.52 12.82
C PRO A 130 -4.88 1.12 12.24
N ALA A 131 -5.91 0.27 12.39
CA ALA A 131 -5.88 -1.08 11.85
C ALA A 131 -5.76 -1.10 10.31
N TYR A 132 -6.41 -0.15 9.64
CA TYR A 132 -6.26 -0.01 8.21
C TYR A 132 -4.87 0.50 7.85
N ALA A 133 -4.49 1.67 8.37
CA ALA A 133 -3.26 2.36 7.98
C ALA A 133 -1.99 1.55 8.31
N CYS A 134 -1.95 0.88 9.47
CA CYS A 134 -0.77 0.15 9.94
C CYS A 134 -0.65 -1.28 9.38
N ARG A 135 -1.77 -1.93 9.01
CA ARG A 135 -1.76 -3.38 8.69
C ARG A 135 -2.48 -3.78 7.42
N VAL A 136 -3.68 -3.25 7.16
CA VAL A 136 -4.52 -3.70 6.04
C VAL A 136 -4.14 -3.00 4.74
N LYS A 137 -3.87 -1.69 4.80
CA LYS A 137 -3.53 -0.88 3.64
C LYS A 137 -2.32 -1.47 2.92
N GLY A 138 -2.50 -1.73 1.64
CA GLY A 138 -1.44 -2.17 0.75
C GLY A 138 -0.52 -1.03 0.34
N ASP A 139 0.73 -1.38 0.05
CA ASP A 139 1.71 -0.44 -0.49
C ASP A 139 1.34 -0.03 -1.93
N SER A 140 1.32 1.28 -2.18
CA SER A 140 0.96 1.85 -3.49
C SER A 140 1.87 1.38 -4.62
N SER A 141 3.17 1.20 -4.39
CA SER A 141 4.07 0.69 -5.44
C SER A 141 3.77 -0.76 -5.80
N SER A 142 3.36 -1.57 -4.82
CA SER A 142 2.89 -2.93 -5.06
C SER A 142 1.65 -2.90 -5.95
N TRP A 143 0.67 -2.04 -5.67
CA TRP A 143 -0.50 -1.91 -6.54
C TRP A 143 -0.16 -1.46 -7.96
N ARG A 144 0.78 -0.52 -8.12
CA ARG A 144 1.25 -0.11 -9.45
C ARG A 144 1.96 -1.25 -10.19
N LYS A 145 2.84 -1.99 -9.51
CA LYS A 145 3.55 -3.15 -10.08
C LYS A 145 2.60 -4.21 -10.62
N VAL A 146 1.39 -4.34 -10.06
CA VAL A 146 0.35 -5.24 -10.60
C VAL A 146 0.00 -4.92 -12.06
N LEU A 147 0.07 -3.65 -12.50
CA LEU A 147 -0.18 -3.26 -13.89
C LEU A 147 0.81 -3.89 -14.88
N MET A 148 1.99 -4.28 -14.40
CA MET A 148 3.04 -4.92 -15.21
C MET A 148 2.97 -6.45 -15.14
N MET A 149 2.11 -7.02 -14.30
CA MET A 149 2.03 -8.46 -14.08
C MET A 149 1.06 -9.13 -15.05
N ALA A 150 1.48 -10.24 -15.65
CA ALA A 150 0.68 -11.08 -16.56
C ALA A 150 0.22 -10.42 -17.87
N GLY A 151 0.98 -9.43 -18.34
CA GLY A 151 0.65 -8.65 -19.53
C GLY A 151 -0.41 -7.62 -19.19
N PHE A 152 -0.14 -6.35 -19.48
CA PHE A 152 -1.01 -5.20 -19.20
C PHE A 152 -2.43 -5.46 -19.72
N GLY A 153 -3.36 -5.81 -18.82
CA GLY A 153 -4.72 -6.23 -19.21
C GLY A 153 -4.82 -7.50 -20.08
N ASN A 154 -3.75 -8.29 -20.19
CA ASN A 154 -3.49 -9.33 -21.22
C ASN A 154 -3.17 -8.79 -22.63
N ALA A 155 -3.03 -7.49 -22.83
CA ALA A 155 -2.70 -6.88 -24.13
C ALA A 155 -1.20 -6.95 -24.48
N GLY A 156 -0.35 -7.45 -23.57
CA GLY A 156 1.09 -7.60 -23.78
C GLY A 156 1.91 -6.70 -22.86
N SER A 157 2.96 -6.07 -23.37
CA SER A 157 3.84 -5.21 -22.56
C SER A 157 3.13 -3.95 -22.08
N THR A 158 3.45 -3.51 -20.87
CA THR A 158 2.95 -2.24 -20.32
C THR A 158 3.45 -1.06 -21.17
N PRO A 159 2.56 -0.13 -21.59
CA PRO A 159 2.97 1.05 -22.34
C PRO A 159 4.01 1.88 -21.59
N THR A 160 5.01 2.41 -22.30
CA THR A 160 6.12 3.20 -21.71
C THR A 160 5.61 4.38 -20.88
N VAL A 161 4.58 5.09 -21.35
CA VAL A 161 3.95 6.19 -20.61
C VAL A 161 3.42 5.77 -19.23
N VAL A 162 2.87 4.56 -19.10
CA VAL A 162 2.40 4.04 -17.81
C VAL A 162 3.60 3.74 -16.92
N VAL A 163 4.65 3.13 -17.47
CA VAL A 163 5.89 2.82 -16.74
C VAL A 163 6.56 4.10 -16.22
N ASP A 164 6.60 5.16 -17.02
CA ASP A 164 7.25 6.41 -16.63
C ASP A 164 6.49 7.10 -15.49
N ARG A 165 5.15 7.16 -15.55
CA ARG A 165 4.33 7.66 -14.43
C ARG A 165 4.46 6.81 -13.17
N MET A 166 4.63 5.49 -13.31
CA MET A 166 4.91 4.62 -12.16
C MET A 166 6.24 4.97 -11.50
N LYS A 167 7.28 5.25 -12.28
CA LYS A 167 8.60 5.68 -11.77
C LYS A 167 8.53 7.05 -11.10
N GLU A 168 7.79 8.00 -11.66
CA GLU A 168 7.58 9.32 -11.06
C GLU A 168 6.92 9.19 -9.68
N ALA A 169 5.86 8.38 -9.57
CA ALA A 169 5.19 8.10 -8.30
C ALA A 169 6.14 7.39 -7.30
N ASP A 170 6.91 6.39 -7.77
CA ASP A 170 7.89 5.68 -6.94
C ASP A 170 8.99 6.63 -6.42
N ALA A 171 9.41 7.62 -7.21
CA ALA A 171 10.42 8.59 -6.81
C ALA A 171 9.93 9.47 -5.65
N VAL A 172 8.66 9.89 -5.66
CA VAL A 172 8.06 10.66 -4.56
C VAL A 172 7.95 9.82 -3.29
N GLU A 173 7.51 8.57 -3.38
CA GLU A 173 7.33 7.69 -2.22
C GLU A 173 8.64 7.26 -1.52
N ARG A 174 9.77 7.38 -2.22
CA ARG A 174 11.11 7.06 -1.70
C ARG A 174 11.71 8.19 -0.88
N LEU A 175 11.15 9.38 -0.93
CA LEU A 175 11.63 10.52 -0.15
C LEU A 175 11.53 10.22 1.36
N PRO A 176 12.49 10.72 2.16
CA PRO A 176 12.36 10.74 3.61
C PRO A 176 11.06 11.44 4.02
N LEU A 177 10.48 10.99 5.13
CA LEU A 177 9.35 11.69 5.73
C LEU A 177 9.82 13.01 6.33
N SER A 178 8.94 14.00 6.31
CA SER A 178 9.11 15.16 7.17
C SER A 178 8.93 14.78 8.65
N PRO A 179 9.49 15.53 9.61
CA PRO A 179 9.33 15.24 11.03
C PRO A 179 7.86 15.14 11.48
N GLU A 180 6.99 15.98 10.91
CA GLU A 180 5.55 15.95 11.20
C GLU A 180 4.88 14.67 10.70
N GLU A 181 5.26 14.19 9.52
CA GLU A 181 4.76 12.91 9.00
C GLU A 181 5.27 11.71 9.80
N GLU A 182 6.53 11.76 10.26
CA GLU A 182 7.10 10.72 11.14
C GLU A 182 6.34 10.66 12.47
N GLU A 183 6.13 11.81 13.11
CA GLU A 183 5.39 11.91 14.37
C GLU A 183 3.95 11.38 14.21
N ARG A 184 3.25 11.78 13.14
CA ARG A 184 1.89 11.32 12.85
C ARG A 184 1.84 9.81 12.60
N GLN A 185 2.76 9.26 11.81
CA GLN A 185 2.81 7.82 11.56
C GLN A 185 3.13 7.04 12.83
N GLN A 186 4.05 7.54 13.66
CA GLN A 186 4.40 6.90 14.92
C GLN A 186 3.23 6.95 15.91
N ALA A 187 2.52 8.06 16.05
CA ALA A 187 1.34 8.15 16.91
C ALA A 187 0.26 7.13 16.53
N LEU A 188 -0.01 6.98 15.23
CA LEU A 188 -0.97 6.00 14.72
C LEU A 188 -0.49 4.55 14.95
N TRP A 189 0.81 4.31 14.79
CA TRP A 189 1.42 3.01 15.08
C TRP A 189 1.32 2.66 16.55
N ASP A 190 1.62 3.60 17.45
CA ASP A 190 1.54 3.43 18.89
C ASP A 190 0.11 3.06 19.30
N GLU A 191 -0.89 3.80 18.80
CA GLU A 191 -2.31 3.48 19.02
C GLU A 191 -2.66 2.06 18.56
N TYR A 192 -2.23 1.68 17.35
CA TYR A 192 -2.44 0.34 16.83
C TYR A 192 -1.77 -0.75 17.68
N ALA A 193 -0.56 -0.46 18.18
CA ALA A 193 0.25 -1.36 18.99
C ALA A 193 -0.21 -1.49 20.45
N LEU A 194 -0.95 -0.51 20.99
CA LEU A 194 -1.44 -0.53 22.39
C LEU A 194 -2.15 -1.84 22.77
N THR A 195 -2.89 -2.44 21.85
CA THR A 195 -3.65 -3.67 22.07
C THR A 195 -2.96 -4.92 21.49
N ARG A 196 -1.74 -4.78 20.96
CA ARG A 196 -1.03 -5.80 20.17
C ARG A 196 0.44 -5.91 20.61
N PRO A 197 0.72 -6.51 21.78
CA PRO A 197 2.06 -6.56 22.38
C PRO A 197 3.09 -7.38 21.59
N PHE A 198 2.67 -8.04 20.51
CA PHE A 198 3.54 -8.82 19.62
C PHE A 198 4.10 -7.98 18.45
N LEU A 199 3.61 -6.74 18.27
CA LEU A 199 4.13 -5.80 17.29
C LEU A 199 5.40 -5.13 17.85
N ALA A 200 6.31 -4.80 16.96
CA ALA A 200 7.48 -4.00 17.31
C ALA A 200 7.11 -2.54 17.61
N ALA A 201 8.03 -1.82 18.24
CA ALA A 201 7.81 -0.44 18.69
C ALA A 201 7.67 0.58 17.54
N THR A 202 8.21 0.29 16.36
CA THR A 202 8.11 1.18 15.19
C THR A 202 7.77 0.38 13.93
N PRO A 203 7.22 1.02 12.88
CA PRO A 203 7.00 0.35 11.60
C PRO A 203 8.28 -0.26 11.00
N GLY A 204 9.43 0.40 11.18
CA GLY A 204 10.74 -0.09 10.75
C GLY A 204 11.17 -1.34 11.54
N ALA A 205 11.04 -1.31 12.86
CA ALA A 205 11.34 -2.47 13.69
C ALA A 205 10.41 -3.66 13.38
N GLU A 206 9.14 -3.41 13.02
CA GLU A 206 8.23 -4.48 12.57
C GLU A 206 8.68 -5.03 11.21
N ALA A 207 9.17 -4.17 10.31
CA ALA A 207 9.75 -4.63 9.05
C ALA A 207 10.95 -5.57 9.27
N ALA A 208 11.84 -5.22 10.21
CA ALA A 208 12.95 -6.08 10.63
C ALA A 208 12.47 -7.40 11.24
N ALA A 209 11.46 -7.36 12.12
CA ALA A 209 10.89 -8.54 12.76
C ALA A 209 10.26 -9.49 11.72
N ILE A 210 9.46 -8.97 10.80
CA ILE A 210 8.83 -9.76 9.74
C ILE A 210 9.88 -10.32 8.78
N MET A 211 10.89 -9.54 8.41
CA MET A 211 12.01 -10.01 7.58
C MET A 211 12.74 -11.18 8.25
N THR A 212 13.00 -11.08 9.56
CA THR A 212 13.65 -12.14 10.34
C THR A 212 12.78 -13.39 10.42
N ARG A 213 11.46 -13.25 10.68
CA ARG A 213 10.51 -14.37 10.70
C ARG A 213 10.40 -15.07 9.35
N ASN A 214 10.56 -14.33 8.26
CA ASN A 214 10.47 -14.84 6.89
C ASN A 214 11.83 -15.14 6.25
N ARG A 215 12.91 -15.22 7.03
CA ARG A 215 14.30 -15.39 6.54
C ARG A 215 14.39 -16.49 5.48
N ASP A 216 13.97 -17.70 5.80
CA ASP A 216 14.16 -18.86 4.91
C ASP A 216 13.44 -18.70 3.57
N ALA A 217 12.25 -18.08 3.59
CA ALA A 217 11.50 -17.80 2.38
C ALA A 217 12.16 -16.71 1.51
N ILE A 218 12.74 -15.70 2.15
CA ILE A 218 13.49 -14.62 1.48
C ILE A 218 14.76 -15.20 0.84
N VAL A 219 15.54 -15.97 1.61
CA VAL A 219 16.76 -16.65 1.12
C VAL A 219 16.44 -17.53 -0.09
N ALA A 220 15.40 -18.38 0.02
CA ALA A 220 14.99 -19.24 -1.08
C ALA A 220 14.56 -18.46 -2.33
N ASP A 221 13.82 -17.34 -2.20
CA ASP A 221 13.41 -16.53 -3.36
C ASP A 221 14.58 -15.78 -3.99
N VAL A 222 15.51 -15.27 -3.19
CA VAL A 222 16.74 -14.61 -3.66
C VAL A 222 17.61 -15.59 -4.45
N LEU A 223 17.94 -16.74 -3.86
CA LEU A 223 18.80 -17.75 -4.50
C LEU A 223 18.16 -18.37 -5.74
N LYS A 224 16.83 -18.53 -5.75
CA LYS A 224 16.11 -19.01 -6.94
C LYS A 224 16.16 -18.01 -8.09
N ARG A 225 16.27 -16.70 -7.82
CA ARG A 225 16.17 -15.64 -8.83
C ARG A 225 17.51 -15.11 -9.30
N SER A 226 18.57 -15.26 -8.52
CA SER A 226 19.95 -14.94 -8.93
C SER A 226 20.34 -15.67 -10.23
N SER A 227 19.75 -16.83 -10.51
CA SER A 227 19.92 -17.59 -11.76
C SER A 227 19.11 -17.06 -12.96
N PHE A 228 18.17 -16.11 -12.76
CA PHE A 228 17.24 -15.61 -13.79
C PHE A 228 17.35 -14.10 -14.06
N THR A 229 18.17 -13.34 -13.32
CA THR A 229 18.15 -11.88 -13.38
C THR A 229 18.97 -11.30 -14.54
N LYS A 230 18.27 -10.82 -15.57
CA LYS A 230 18.70 -9.69 -16.44
C LYS A 230 18.45 -8.32 -15.78
N ARG A 231 18.39 -8.26 -14.44
CA ARG A 231 18.09 -7.03 -13.69
C ARG A 231 19.36 -6.53 -13.01
N ASP A 232 19.53 -5.21 -12.96
CA ASP A 232 20.70 -4.55 -12.37
C ASP A 232 20.82 -4.74 -10.84
N ILE A 233 19.76 -5.24 -10.19
CA ILE A 233 19.72 -5.53 -8.75
C ILE A 233 20.07 -7.01 -8.54
N VAL A 234 21.35 -7.29 -8.28
CA VAL A 234 21.83 -8.63 -7.92
C VAL A 234 22.16 -8.65 -6.43
N PRO A 235 21.25 -9.10 -5.55
CA PRO A 235 21.57 -9.32 -4.13
C PRO A 235 22.66 -10.40 -3.98
N PRO A 236 23.29 -10.53 -2.79
CA PRO A 236 24.22 -11.62 -2.52
C PRO A 236 23.64 -12.98 -2.90
N ASN A 237 24.42 -13.80 -3.58
CA ASN A 237 24.03 -15.12 -4.08
C ASN A 237 24.60 -16.27 -3.25
N ASP A 238 25.32 -15.96 -2.18
CA ASP A 238 25.75 -16.86 -1.13
C ASP A 238 24.84 -16.69 0.11
N GLU A 239 24.44 -17.79 0.74
CA GLU A 239 23.52 -17.74 1.88
C GLU A 239 24.12 -17.01 3.08
N LYS A 240 25.43 -17.14 3.33
CA LYS A 240 26.09 -16.50 4.47
C LYS A 240 26.20 -14.99 4.26
N GLU A 241 26.56 -14.56 3.06
CA GLU A 241 26.56 -13.13 2.70
C GLU A 241 25.15 -12.53 2.76
N LEU A 242 24.13 -13.27 2.31
CA LEU A 242 22.74 -12.83 2.37
C LEU A 242 22.26 -12.69 3.83
N ASP A 243 22.63 -13.62 4.70
CA ASP A 243 22.34 -13.56 6.13
C ASP A 243 22.95 -12.36 6.82
N GLU A 244 24.22 -12.09 6.51
CA GLU A 244 24.91 -10.91 7.02
C GLU A 244 24.22 -9.63 6.54
N ALA A 245 23.88 -9.55 5.25
CA ALA A 245 23.13 -8.42 4.71
C ALA A 245 21.74 -8.26 5.36
N MET A 246 21.02 -9.36 5.62
CA MET A 246 19.73 -9.33 6.31
C MET A 246 19.85 -8.84 7.76
N ARG A 247 20.88 -9.25 8.49
CA ARG A 247 21.13 -8.78 9.88
C ARG A 247 21.40 -7.29 9.90
N TRP A 248 22.25 -6.79 9.00
CA TRP A 248 22.55 -5.38 8.89
C TRP A 248 21.33 -4.56 8.48
N LEU A 249 20.54 -5.05 7.52
CA LEU A 249 19.28 -4.43 7.13
C LEU A 249 18.29 -4.38 8.30
N ALA A 250 18.21 -5.42 9.11
CA ALA A 250 17.37 -5.44 10.32
C ALA A 250 17.83 -4.40 11.35
N CYS A 251 19.14 -4.29 11.59
CA CYS A 251 19.70 -3.28 12.50
C CYS A 251 19.35 -1.86 12.06
N LEU A 252 19.48 -1.55 10.76
CA LEU A 252 19.11 -0.26 10.19
C LEU A 252 17.62 0.06 10.40
N LEU A 253 16.76 -0.91 10.11
CA LEU A 253 15.31 -0.79 10.24
C LEU A 253 14.87 -0.60 11.70
N ILE A 254 15.55 -1.23 12.66
CA ILE A 254 15.30 -1.05 14.10
C ILE A 254 15.77 0.34 14.57
N GLY A 255 16.92 0.81 14.09
CA GLY A 255 17.51 2.09 14.47
C GLY A 255 16.95 3.31 13.74
N ASN A 256 15.88 3.16 12.94
CA ASN A 256 15.35 4.20 12.03
C ASN A 256 16.43 4.89 11.17
N GLY A 257 17.52 4.18 10.82
CA GLY A 257 18.61 4.73 10.02
C GLY A 257 19.47 5.83 10.68
N LEU A 258 19.32 6.10 11.98
CA LEU A 258 19.90 7.30 12.64
C LEU A 258 21.30 7.15 13.26
N GLY A 259 22.09 6.16 12.86
CA GLY A 259 23.43 5.98 13.40
C GLY A 259 24.42 5.48 12.36
N ASP A 260 25.00 6.43 11.60
CA ASP A 260 26.16 6.23 10.72
C ASP A 260 25.87 5.42 9.42
N THR A 261 25.21 6.06 8.46
CA THR A 261 25.01 5.49 7.11
C THR A 261 26.33 5.34 6.34
N GLU A 262 27.39 6.10 6.66
CA GLU A 262 28.70 6.01 5.97
C GLU A 262 29.39 4.67 6.26
N GLY A 263 29.30 4.16 7.50
CA GLY A 263 29.78 2.81 7.83
C GLY A 263 28.99 1.70 7.13
N ILE A 264 27.73 1.97 6.79
CA ILE A 264 26.75 0.96 6.38
C ILE A 264 26.60 0.85 4.86
N GLN A 265 26.80 1.94 4.12
CA GLN A 265 26.94 1.90 2.65
C GLN A 265 28.09 0.98 2.20
N ASN A 266 29.10 0.80 3.06
CA ASN A 266 30.23 -0.08 2.84
C ASN A 266 29.93 -1.57 3.10
N ILE A 267 28.76 -1.91 3.63
CA ILE A 267 28.40 -3.30 3.88
C ILE A 267 27.87 -3.91 2.57
N VAL A 268 28.70 -4.78 2.00
CA VAL A 268 28.45 -5.44 0.73
C VAL A 268 27.07 -6.09 0.72
N GLY A 269 26.21 -5.66 -0.20
CA GLY A 269 24.94 -6.33 -0.50
C GLY A 269 23.70 -5.83 0.25
N VAL A 270 23.82 -4.99 1.29
CA VAL A 270 22.65 -4.50 2.06
C VAL A 270 21.72 -3.65 1.20
N GLY A 271 22.26 -2.67 0.48
CA GLY A 271 21.48 -1.83 -0.43
C GLY A 271 20.81 -2.65 -1.54
N LYS A 272 21.53 -3.61 -2.13
CA LYS A 272 20.98 -4.50 -3.16
C LYS A 272 19.87 -5.41 -2.63
N LEU A 273 20.01 -5.90 -1.39
CA LEU A 273 18.96 -6.66 -0.72
C LEU A 273 17.73 -5.78 -0.46
N ALA A 274 17.92 -4.57 0.07
CA ALA A 274 16.81 -3.64 0.30
C ALA A 274 16.06 -3.31 -1.00
N SER A 275 16.78 -3.00 -2.10
CA SER A 275 16.18 -2.78 -3.42
C SER A 275 15.51 -4.04 -3.97
N PHE A 276 16.07 -5.23 -3.73
CA PHE A 276 15.44 -6.48 -4.12
C PHE A 276 14.10 -6.64 -3.40
N LEU A 277 14.05 -6.43 -2.08
CA LEU A 277 12.84 -6.53 -1.27
C LEU A 277 11.78 -5.50 -1.69
N ASP A 278 12.17 -4.23 -1.92
CA ASP A 278 11.27 -3.19 -2.44
C ASP A 278 10.68 -3.61 -3.80
N ASP A 279 11.47 -4.17 -4.71
CA ASP A 279 10.98 -4.60 -6.04
C ASP A 279 10.02 -5.79 -5.96
N ARG A 280 10.01 -6.55 -4.87
CA ARG A 280 9.10 -7.69 -4.73
C ARG A 280 7.68 -7.24 -4.39
N MET A 281 6.74 -7.80 -5.14
CA MET A 281 5.32 -7.78 -4.80
C MET A 281 5.08 -8.45 -3.45
N CYS A 282 4.47 -7.72 -2.52
CA CYS A 282 4.01 -8.25 -1.24
C CYS A 282 5.12 -8.83 -0.36
N VAL A 283 6.33 -8.26 -0.37
CA VAL A 283 7.42 -8.75 0.48
C VAL A 283 7.85 -7.71 1.50
N PRO A 284 8.07 -8.18 2.74
CA PRO A 284 7.59 -9.47 3.25
C PRO A 284 6.06 -9.61 3.23
N ARG A 285 5.59 -10.84 3.00
CA ARG A 285 4.16 -11.17 3.23
C ARG A 285 3.84 -10.79 4.66
N ASP A 286 2.61 -10.35 4.91
CA ASP A 286 2.16 -9.92 6.23
C ASP A 286 2.76 -8.59 6.71
N MET A 287 3.24 -7.76 5.79
CA MET A 287 3.68 -6.39 6.06
C MET A 287 2.62 -5.36 5.62
N GLY A 288 2.29 -4.41 6.51
CA GLY A 288 1.46 -3.25 6.16
C GLY A 288 2.25 -2.15 5.44
N ALA A 289 1.53 -1.20 4.83
CA ALA A 289 2.14 -0.13 4.03
C ALA A 289 3.24 0.67 4.74
N MET A 290 3.08 0.98 6.03
CA MET A 290 4.08 1.76 6.80
C MET A 290 5.42 1.04 6.92
N SER A 291 5.39 -0.25 7.28
CA SER A 291 6.60 -1.08 7.38
C SER A 291 7.25 -1.32 6.01
N ALA A 292 6.45 -1.50 4.95
CA ALA A 292 6.96 -1.63 3.59
C ALA A 292 7.65 -0.33 3.13
N ALA A 293 7.08 0.83 3.47
CA ALA A 293 7.66 2.13 3.16
C ALA A 293 9.02 2.34 3.85
N ALA A 294 9.23 1.78 5.06
CA ALA A 294 10.52 1.83 5.72
C ALA A 294 11.63 1.12 4.91
N ILE A 295 11.34 -0.07 4.35
CA ILE A 295 12.26 -0.78 3.45
C ILE A 295 12.52 0.05 2.19
N LYS A 296 11.48 0.60 1.58
CA LYS A 296 11.58 1.41 0.35
C LYS A 296 12.47 2.64 0.52
N ARG A 297 12.28 3.41 1.59
CA ARG A 297 13.11 4.60 1.88
C ARG A 297 14.56 4.23 2.14
N LEU A 298 14.78 3.16 2.90
CA LEU A 298 16.13 2.67 3.18
C LEU A 298 16.82 2.15 1.91
N ALA A 299 16.09 1.46 1.03
CA ALA A 299 16.61 1.04 -0.27
C ALA A 299 17.07 2.24 -1.11
N PHE A 300 16.29 3.33 -1.09
CA PHE A 300 16.66 4.57 -1.78
C PHE A 300 17.92 5.21 -1.19
N GLN A 301 17.99 5.35 0.14
CA GLN A 301 19.14 5.92 0.86
C GLN A 301 20.43 5.13 0.64
N LEU A 302 20.35 3.80 0.54
CA LEU A 302 21.50 2.92 0.31
C LEU A 302 21.91 2.79 -1.17
N SER A 303 21.06 3.26 -2.08
CA SER A 303 21.31 3.25 -3.53
C SER A 303 21.79 4.59 -4.09
N SER A 304 21.67 5.66 -3.28
CA SER A 304 22.10 7.02 -3.58
C SER A 304 23.54 7.24 -3.14
#